data_AF-S7WAX3-F1
#
_entry.id   AF-S7WAX3-F1
#
_cell.length_a   1.000
_cell.length_b   1.000
_cell.length_c   1.000
_cell.angle_alpha   90.00
_cell.angle_beta   90.00
_cell.angle_gamma   90.00
#
_symmetry.space_group_name_H-M   'P 1'
#
loop_
_entity.id
_entity.type
_entity.pdbx_description
1 polymer ?
#
loop_
_entity_poly.entity_id
_entity_poly.type
_entity_poly.pdbx_seq_one_letter_code
_entity_poly.pdbx_strand_id
1 'polypeptide(L)'
;MNISYVPINKLKDKGYSNILGIIINYLPTKLSKGTDYVTTLDIMDESGVTSCKIFSNQLLDEDFVPGDIVKVINIKCTAENKSILGYSNDIKVVGRAYSTKNIEITKDLGEIEIKRIKELKNHYLSKNYSRYKTIEELTSNVYFDFVGYLVDKKHESNNLIILQFIDNTQNQNIKFPFPTNGYCSNSMLFLKVWGVREEFEINKFYVIRNIKVTEITCNITASCSENNYSIKQIQDNHIFAYDINQRQNEFKKLQTSEITTEDVNHKKKENEGQGEYNITNIRDIPLESECIIYAFVKAHFPLNGKVLYTCSYCRLVFEERLHHEHNLEEEVICNMILKDNTGEILVICKNQNLIKILNNKKFRRNNYFLSKILHLSIQGKNQYFMIDCEIDE
;
A
#
# COMPACT_ATOMS: atom_id res chain seq x y z
N MET A 1 -3.20 -32.23 -25.58
CA MET A 1 -2.02 -32.35 -26.45
C MET A 1 -0.87 -31.59 -25.79
N ASN A 2 0.31 -32.21 -25.67
CA ASN A 2 1.48 -31.51 -25.14
C ASN A 2 2.00 -30.52 -26.18
N ILE A 3 1.83 -29.23 -25.91
CA ILE A 3 2.37 -28.16 -26.75
C ILE A 3 3.85 -28.02 -26.44
N SER A 4 4.70 -28.08 -27.47
CA SER A 4 6.15 -27.86 -27.34
C SER A 4 6.47 -26.37 -27.50
N TYR A 5 7.30 -25.84 -26.61
CA TYR A 5 7.76 -24.45 -26.61
C TYR A 5 9.22 -24.36 -27.03
N VAL A 6 9.53 -23.38 -27.88
CA VAL A 6 10.88 -23.11 -28.37
C VAL A 6 11.43 -21.87 -27.66
N PRO A 7 12.70 -21.86 -27.23
CA PRO A 7 13.35 -20.64 -26.73
C PRO A 7 13.37 -19.53 -27.79
N ILE A 8 13.23 -18.28 -27.38
CA ILE A 8 13.17 -17.12 -28.29
C ILE A 8 14.39 -17.05 -29.21
N ASN A 9 15.60 -17.30 -28.70
CA ASN A 9 16.82 -17.28 -29.53
C ASN A 9 16.90 -18.41 -30.58
N LYS A 10 16.00 -19.39 -30.50
CA LYS A 10 15.87 -20.51 -31.45
C LYS A 10 14.68 -20.37 -32.38
N LEU A 11 14.00 -19.22 -32.38
CA LEU A 11 13.01 -18.89 -33.40
C LEU A 11 13.71 -18.84 -34.77
N LYS A 12 13.69 -19.97 -35.49
CA LYS A 12 14.34 -20.10 -36.79
C LYS A 12 13.64 -19.24 -37.83
N ASP A 13 14.42 -18.69 -38.75
CA ASP A 13 13.90 -18.05 -39.95
C ASP A 13 13.06 -19.07 -40.74
N LYS A 14 11.79 -18.72 -40.97
CA LYS A 14 10.78 -19.39 -41.85
C LYS A 14 9.78 -20.36 -41.22
N GLY A 15 9.94 -20.79 -39.97
CA GLY A 15 8.98 -21.70 -39.31
C GLY A 15 7.95 -20.99 -38.42
N TYR A 16 6.80 -21.62 -38.20
CA TYR A 16 5.94 -21.31 -37.05
C TYR A 16 6.42 -22.09 -35.84
N SER A 17 6.41 -21.47 -34.67
CA SER A 17 6.78 -22.09 -33.41
C SER A 17 5.85 -21.61 -32.30
N ASN A 18 5.92 -22.24 -31.14
CA ASN A 18 5.19 -21.78 -29.95
C ASN A 18 6.21 -21.28 -28.94
N ILE A 19 5.91 -20.20 -28.25
CA ILE A 19 6.75 -19.67 -27.18
C ILE A 19 5.94 -19.49 -25.90
N LEU A 20 6.64 -19.57 -24.78
CA LEU A 20 6.14 -19.20 -23.48
C LEU A 20 7.10 -18.16 -22.93
N GLY A 21 6.61 -16.94 -22.71
CA GLY A 21 7.44 -15.82 -22.34
C GLY A 21 6.68 -14.79 -21.51
N ILE A 22 7.38 -13.76 -21.07
CA ILE A 22 6.84 -12.69 -20.23
C ILE A 22 6.89 -11.36 -20.96
N ILE A 23 5.80 -10.61 -20.91
CA ILE A 23 5.69 -9.29 -21.52
C ILE A 23 6.55 -8.32 -20.69
N ILE A 24 7.53 -7.67 -21.32
CA ILE A 24 8.33 -6.61 -20.70
C ILE A 24 7.82 -5.22 -21.07
N ASN A 25 7.16 -5.09 -22.21
CA ASN A 25 6.62 -3.85 -22.72
C ASN A 25 5.51 -4.13 -23.75
N TYR A 26 4.61 -3.18 -23.95
CA TYR A 26 3.60 -3.26 -24.99
C TYR A 26 3.23 -1.89 -25.56
N LEU A 27 2.86 -1.89 -26.84
CA LEU A 27 2.21 -0.75 -27.50
C LEU A 27 0.71 -1.01 -27.52
N PRO A 28 -0.14 -0.09 -27.01
CA PRO A 28 -1.59 -0.25 -27.04
C PRO A 28 -2.11 -0.54 -28.44
N THR A 29 -3.19 -1.32 -28.50
CA THR A 29 -3.90 -1.62 -29.74
C THR A 29 -4.30 -0.34 -30.46
N LYS A 30 -3.95 -0.24 -31.74
CA LYS A 30 -4.32 0.88 -32.60
C LYS A 30 -4.76 0.38 -33.97
N LEU A 31 -5.58 1.15 -34.66
CA LEU A 31 -5.90 0.86 -36.05
C LEU A 31 -4.63 0.99 -36.90
N SER A 32 -4.35 -0.03 -37.72
CA SER A 32 -3.26 0.00 -38.68
C SER A 32 -3.60 0.94 -39.85
N LYS A 33 -2.69 1.06 -40.84
CA LYS A 33 -3.00 1.78 -42.08
C LYS A 33 -4.06 1.06 -42.94
N GLY A 34 -4.30 -0.23 -42.68
CA GLY A 34 -5.35 -1.02 -43.32
C GLY A 34 -6.62 -1.06 -42.47
N THR A 35 -7.32 -2.18 -42.49
CA THR A 35 -8.54 -2.41 -41.71
C THR A 35 -8.29 -3.08 -40.36
N ASP A 36 -7.09 -3.66 -40.16
CA ASP A 36 -6.79 -4.43 -38.97
C ASP A 36 -6.30 -3.54 -37.84
N TYR A 37 -6.59 -3.95 -36.61
CA TYR A 37 -5.93 -3.48 -35.40
C TYR A 37 -4.56 -4.14 -35.25
N VAL A 38 -3.61 -3.37 -34.72
CA VAL A 38 -2.27 -3.84 -34.41
C VAL A 38 -1.89 -3.50 -32.98
N THR A 39 -1.36 -4.48 -32.26
CA THR A 39 -0.63 -4.31 -31.01
C THR A 39 0.78 -4.86 -31.18
N THR A 40 1.70 -4.44 -30.31
CA THR A 40 3.07 -4.98 -30.30
C THR A 40 3.44 -5.30 -28.87
N LEU A 41 3.86 -6.56 -28.64
CA LEU A 41 4.30 -7.05 -27.34
C LEU A 41 5.79 -7.34 -27.43
N ASP A 42 6.57 -6.76 -26.52
CA ASP A 42 7.95 -7.19 -26.32
C ASP A 42 7.92 -8.34 -25.30
N ILE A 43 8.19 -9.55 -25.78
CA ILE A 43 8.12 -10.80 -25.00
C ILE A 43 9.53 -11.29 -24.78
N MET A 44 9.85 -11.67 -23.55
CA MET A 44 11.15 -12.25 -23.20
C MET A 44 11.04 -13.67 -22.63
N ASP A 45 12.15 -14.39 -22.71
CA ASP A 45 12.47 -15.56 -21.91
C ASP A 45 13.95 -15.45 -21.47
N GLU A 46 14.53 -16.51 -20.89
CA GLU A 46 15.93 -16.49 -20.45
C GLU A 46 16.93 -16.47 -21.62
N SER A 47 16.45 -16.70 -22.84
CA SER A 47 17.28 -16.81 -24.05
C SER A 47 17.35 -15.51 -24.86
N GLY A 48 16.35 -14.62 -24.72
CA GLY A 48 16.31 -13.35 -25.43
C GLY A 48 14.97 -12.62 -25.35
N VAL A 49 14.81 -11.62 -26.22
CA VAL A 49 13.60 -10.78 -26.34
C VAL A 49 13.16 -10.79 -27.81
N THR A 50 11.85 -10.87 -28.04
CA THR A 50 11.26 -10.69 -29.37
C THR A 50 10.14 -9.66 -29.31
N SER A 51 10.13 -8.76 -30.28
CA SER A 51 9.03 -7.82 -30.50
C SER A 51 8.00 -8.48 -31.43
N CYS A 52 6.89 -8.92 -30.85
CA CYS A 52 5.82 -9.64 -31.53
C CYS A 52 4.70 -8.69 -31.94
N LYS A 53 4.44 -8.59 -33.26
CA LYS A 53 3.28 -7.88 -33.79
C LYS A 53 2.08 -8.81 -33.90
N ILE A 54 0.95 -8.35 -33.41
CA ILE A 54 -0.32 -9.08 -33.48
C ILE A 54 -1.28 -8.23 -34.31
N PHE A 55 -1.84 -8.83 -35.37
CA PHE A 55 -2.78 -8.18 -36.27
C PHE A 55 -4.14 -8.85 -36.14
N SER A 56 -5.17 -8.08 -35.80
CA SER A 56 -6.52 -8.61 -35.57
C SER A 56 -7.55 -7.76 -36.28
N ASN A 57 -8.57 -8.38 -36.84
CA ASN A 57 -9.72 -7.68 -37.42
C ASN A 57 -10.67 -7.10 -36.33
N GLN A 58 -10.45 -7.48 -35.07
CA GLN A 58 -11.19 -6.99 -33.91
C GLN A 58 -10.23 -6.39 -32.89
N LEU A 59 -10.74 -5.54 -32.02
CA LEU A 59 -9.99 -5.10 -30.85
C LEU A 59 -9.63 -6.36 -30.05
N LEU A 60 -8.37 -6.49 -29.62
CA LEU A 60 -8.01 -7.58 -28.72
C LEU A 60 -8.64 -7.30 -27.36
N ASP A 61 -9.42 -8.25 -26.86
CA ASP A 61 -10.08 -8.16 -25.55
C ASP A 61 -9.10 -8.32 -24.37
N GLU A 62 -7.85 -8.72 -24.63
CA GLU A 62 -6.82 -8.91 -23.60
C GLU A 62 -6.09 -7.59 -23.29
N ASP A 63 -6.29 -7.09 -22.06
CA ASP A 63 -5.54 -5.99 -21.47
C ASP A 63 -4.13 -6.47 -21.04
N PHE A 64 -3.23 -6.63 -22.02
CA PHE A 64 -1.85 -7.00 -21.75
C PHE A 64 -1.15 -5.95 -20.87
N VAL A 65 -0.44 -6.42 -19.85
CA VAL A 65 0.42 -5.59 -19.00
C VAL A 65 1.83 -6.16 -18.89
N PRO A 66 2.86 -5.32 -18.69
CA PRO A 66 4.18 -5.80 -18.33
C PRO A 66 4.13 -6.71 -17.10
N GLY A 67 4.79 -7.87 -17.19
CA GLY A 67 4.73 -8.93 -16.19
C GLY A 67 3.73 -10.04 -16.53
N ASP A 68 2.84 -9.88 -17.50
CA ASP A 68 2.00 -10.98 -17.98
C ASP A 68 2.86 -12.07 -18.63
N ILE A 69 2.65 -13.31 -18.20
CA ILE A 69 3.26 -14.49 -18.78
C ILE A 69 2.29 -15.03 -19.82
N VAL A 70 2.72 -15.01 -21.08
CA VAL A 70 1.91 -15.34 -22.24
C VAL A 70 2.38 -16.60 -22.92
N LYS A 71 1.40 -17.43 -23.26
CA LYS A 71 1.53 -18.53 -24.21
C LYS A 71 1.20 -17.99 -25.58
N VAL A 72 2.12 -18.14 -26.52
CA VAL A 72 1.94 -17.66 -27.90
C VAL A 72 2.11 -18.83 -28.85
N ILE A 73 1.05 -19.14 -29.59
CA ILE A 73 0.98 -20.28 -30.51
C ILE A 73 1.11 -19.78 -31.95
N ASN A 74 1.88 -20.51 -32.75
CA ASN A 74 2.15 -20.17 -34.15
C ASN A 74 2.74 -18.76 -34.32
N ILE A 75 3.81 -18.45 -33.58
CA ILE A 75 4.62 -17.26 -33.81
C ILE A 75 5.62 -17.51 -34.95
N LYS A 76 5.79 -16.53 -35.84
CA LYS A 76 6.75 -16.59 -36.96
C LYS A 76 7.81 -15.50 -36.82
N CYS A 77 9.08 -15.90 -36.88
CA CYS A 77 10.19 -14.95 -36.95
C CYS A 77 10.22 -14.28 -38.34
N THR A 78 10.36 -12.96 -38.37
CA THR A 78 10.42 -12.16 -39.61
C THR A 78 11.75 -11.45 -39.80
N ALA A 79 12.42 -11.13 -38.71
CA ALA A 79 13.77 -10.61 -38.66
C ALA A 79 14.33 -10.85 -37.25
N GLU A 80 15.61 -10.54 -37.04
CA GLU A 80 16.24 -10.63 -35.72
C GLU A 80 15.41 -9.89 -34.66
N ASN A 81 15.03 -10.62 -33.60
CA ASN A 81 14.19 -10.15 -32.49
C ASN A 81 12.83 -9.57 -32.92
N LYS A 82 12.34 -9.89 -34.11
CA LYS A 82 11.04 -9.42 -34.63
C LYS A 82 10.19 -10.57 -35.11
N SER A 83 9.01 -10.67 -34.54
CA SER A 83 8.07 -11.74 -34.82
C SER A 83 6.68 -11.20 -35.15
N ILE A 84 5.90 -12.03 -35.83
CA ILE A 84 4.49 -11.79 -36.11
C ILE A 84 3.71 -13.02 -35.68
N LEU A 85 2.56 -12.79 -35.04
CA LEU A 85 1.65 -13.87 -34.68
C LEU A 85 0.92 -14.39 -35.92
N GLY A 86 0.76 -15.71 -36.02
CA GLY A 86 0.00 -16.33 -37.10
C GLY A 86 -1.48 -15.92 -37.10
N TYR A 87 -2.18 -16.21 -38.19
CA TYR A 87 -3.56 -15.77 -38.44
C TYR A 87 -4.59 -16.11 -37.35
N SER A 88 -4.33 -17.11 -36.51
CA SER A 88 -5.25 -17.49 -35.42
C SER A 88 -5.18 -16.55 -34.21
N ASN A 89 -4.18 -15.65 -34.14
CA ASN A 89 -3.92 -14.79 -32.98
C ASN A 89 -3.99 -15.53 -31.64
N ASP A 90 -3.48 -16.76 -31.60
CA ASP A 90 -3.59 -17.62 -30.42
C ASP A 90 -2.51 -17.22 -29.41
N ILE A 91 -2.84 -16.20 -28.64
CA ILE A 91 -2.11 -15.72 -27.48
C ILE A 91 -3.03 -15.79 -26.26
N LYS A 92 -2.49 -16.20 -25.13
CA LYS A 92 -3.21 -16.25 -23.85
C LYS A 92 -2.31 -15.89 -22.70
N VAL A 93 -2.80 -15.05 -21.78
CA VAL A 93 -2.16 -14.84 -20.48
C VAL A 93 -2.37 -16.08 -19.61
N VAL A 94 -1.28 -16.79 -19.31
CA VAL A 94 -1.29 -18.04 -18.53
C VAL A 94 -0.81 -17.86 -17.10
N GLY A 95 -0.13 -16.76 -16.82
CA GLY A 95 0.16 -16.32 -15.47
C GLY A 95 0.65 -14.89 -15.41
N ARG A 96 0.91 -14.38 -14.20
CA ARG A 96 1.25 -12.97 -14.00
C ARG A 96 2.35 -12.77 -12.95
N ALA A 97 3.33 -11.93 -13.26
CA ALA A 97 4.57 -11.78 -12.51
C ALA A 97 4.85 -10.35 -11.99
N TYR A 98 3.85 -9.46 -12.00
CA TYR A 98 4.01 -8.08 -11.49
C TYR A 98 4.16 -7.99 -9.97
N SER A 99 3.86 -9.04 -9.20
CA SER A 99 4.03 -9.06 -7.74
C SER A 99 5.11 -10.04 -7.29
N THR A 100 5.91 -9.62 -6.32
CA THR A 100 6.94 -10.43 -5.66
C THR A 100 6.34 -11.58 -4.84
N LYS A 101 5.08 -11.48 -4.38
CA LYS A 101 4.53 -12.38 -3.36
C LYS A 101 3.84 -13.63 -3.92
N ASN A 102 3.03 -13.54 -4.98
CA ASN A 102 2.32 -14.69 -5.56
C ASN A 102 2.37 -14.70 -7.10
N ILE A 103 2.25 -15.88 -7.72
CA ILE A 103 1.98 -16.01 -9.16
C ILE A 103 0.51 -16.38 -9.29
N GLU A 104 -0.27 -15.56 -9.97
CA GLU A 104 -1.56 -16.02 -10.48
C GLU A 104 -1.29 -16.91 -11.68
N ILE A 105 -1.72 -18.16 -11.61
CA ILE A 105 -1.56 -19.14 -12.70
C ILE A 105 -2.94 -19.64 -13.08
N THR A 106 -3.20 -19.74 -14.38
CA THR A 106 -4.45 -20.32 -14.92
C THR A 106 -4.60 -21.79 -14.52
N LYS A 107 -5.84 -22.23 -14.25
CA LYS A 107 -6.14 -23.55 -13.64
C LYS A 107 -5.88 -24.75 -14.56
N ASP A 108 -5.70 -24.52 -15.86
CA ASP A 108 -5.67 -25.57 -16.89
C ASP A 108 -4.25 -25.90 -17.40
N LEU A 109 -3.21 -25.61 -16.60
CA LEU A 109 -1.82 -25.83 -17.00
C LEU A 109 -1.24 -27.13 -16.45
N GLY A 110 -0.39 -27.78 -17.26
CA GLY A 110 0.37 -28.94 -16.81
C GLY A 110 1.52 -28.56 -15.87
N GLU A 111 2.02 -29.54 -15.10
CA GLU A 111 3.12 -29.32 -14.13
C GLU A 111 4.39 -28.73 -14.77
N ILE A 112 4.70 -29.13 -16.00
CA ILE A 112 5.86 -28.62 -16.77
C ILE A 112 5.69 -27.14 -17.08
N GLU A 113 4.50 -26.71 -17.49
CA GLU A 113 4.19 -25.30 -17.77
C GLU A 113 4.26 -24.47 -16.48
N ILE A 114 3.70 -24.99 -15.38
CA ILE A 114 3.74 -24.34 -14.07
C ILE A 114 5.19 -24.14 -13.62
N LYS A 115 6.05 -25.15 -13.76
CA LYS A 115 7.48 -25.04 -13.44
C LYS A 115 8.15 -23.97 -14.29
N ARG A 116 7.89 -23.97 -15.60
CA ARG A 116 8.46 -23.01 -16.55
C ARG A 116 8.02 -21.57 -16.27
N ILE A 117 6.75 -21.36 -15.91
CA ILE A 117 6.19 -20.07 -15.48
C ILE A 117 6.94 -19.52 -14.26
N LYS A 118 7.24 -20.37 -13.27
CA LYS A 118 8.00 -19.98 -12.08
C LYS A 118 9.44 -19.57 -12.43
N GLU A 119 10.09 -20.31 -13.34
CA GLU A 119 11.44 -19.97 -13.83
C GLU A 119 11.45 -18.60 -14.55
N LEU A 120 10.49 -18.37 -15.46
CA LEU A 120 10.34 -17.10 -16.18
C LEU A 120 10.12 -15.93 -15.22
N LYS A 121 9.27 -16.09 -14.20
CA LYS A 121 9.08 -15.06 -13.17
C LYS A 121 10.37 -14.74 -12.45
N ASN A 122 11.09 -15.77 -11.98
CA ASN A 122 12.34 -15.57 -11.26
C ASN A 122 13.37 -14.84 -12.13
N HIS A 123 13.44 -15.20 -13.41
CA HIS A 123 14.31 -14.52 -14.37
C HIS A 123 13.92 -13.05 -14.55
N TYR A 124 12.63 -12.77 -14.79
CA TYR A 124 12.10 -11.41 -14.96
C TYR A 124 12.38 -10.51 -13.74
N LEU A 125 12.14 -11.04 -12.53
CA LEU A 125 12.43 -10.33 -11.28
C LEU A 125 13.94 -10.12 -11.08
N SER A 126 14.77 -11.11 -11.40
CA SER A 126 16.24 -11.01 -11.24
C SER A 126 16.86 -9.90 -12.10
N LYS A 127 16.22 -9.58 -13.21
CA LYS A 127 16.65 -8.54 -14.15
C LYS A 127 16.02 -7.18 -13.88
N ASN A 128 15.14 -7.08 -12.88
CA ASN A 128 14.41 -5.87 -12.50
C ASN A 128 13.69 -5.21 -13.70
N TYR A 129 13.12 -6.01 -14.60
CA TYR A 129 12.37 -5.51 -15.76
C TYR A 129 11.05 -4.84 -15.36
N SER A 130 10.48 -5.20 -14.21
CA SER A 130 9.31 -4.49 -13.69
C SER A 130 9.70 -3.11 -13.17
N ARG A 131 9.29 -2.09 -13.92
CA ARG A 131 9.27 -0.71 -13.40
C ARG A 131 8.11 -0.49 -12.44
N TYR A 132 7.08 -1.33 -12.47
CA TYR A 132 5.99 -1.27 -11.50
C TYR A 132 6.50 -1.60 -10.11
N LYS A 133 6.24 -0.69 -9.17
CA LYS A 133 6.55 -0.85 -7.75
C LYS A 133 5.31 -0.60 -6.92
N THR A 134 5.14 -1.41 -5.89
CA THR A 134 4.18 -1.16 -4.81
C THR A 134 4.73 -0.13 -3.83
N ILE A 135 3.87 0.45 -2.98
CA ILE A 135 4.29 1.38 -1.92
C ILE A 135 5.35 0.73 -1.02
N GLU A 136 5.19 -0.55 -0.67
CA GLU A 136 6.13 -1.35 0.12
C GLU A 136 7.54 -1.41 -0.49
N GLU A 137 7.65 -1.39 -1.81
CA GLU A 137 8.91 -1.55 -2.55
C GLU A 137 9.63 -0.23 -2.86
N LEU A 138 9.02 0.92 -2.53
CA LEU A 138 9.58 2.21 -2.89
C LEU A 138 10.87 2.52 -2.11
N THR A 139 11.89 2.92 -2.86
CA THR A 139 13.18 3.39 -2.37
C THR A 139 13.50 4.75 -3.01
N SER A 140 14.34 5.55 -2.34
CA SER A 140 14.65 6.90 -2.80
C SER A 140 15.44 6.91 -4.11
N ASN A 141 15.25 7.97 -4.91
CA ASN A 141 16.01 8.24 -6.14
C ASN A 141 15.86 7.24 -7.31
N VAL A 142 14.84 6.39 -7.31
CA VAL A 142 14.56 5.46 -8.42
C VAL A 142 13.36 5.95 -9.24
N TYR A 143 13.43 5.80 -10.57
CA TYR A 143 12.28 5.97 -11.45
C TYR A 143 11.46 4.68 -11.53
N PHE A 144 10.15 4.80 -11.38
CA PHE A 144 9.24 3.68 -11.32
C PHE A 144 7.90 4.01 -11.98
N ASP A 145 7.15 2.96 -12.26
CA ASP A 145 5.75 3.00 -12.63
C ASP A 145 4.94 2.56 -11.41
N PHE A 146 3.73 3.10 -11.26
CA PHE A 146 2.90 2.90 -10.09
C PHE A 146 1.45 2.73 -10.50
N VAL A 147 0.73 1.89 -9.77
CA VAL A 147 -0.72 1.77 -9.90
C VAL A 147 -1.32 1.94 -8.53
N GLY A 148 -2.27 2.86 -8.42
CA GLY A 148 -2.87 3.18 -7.14
C GLY A 148 -4.29 3.70 -7.27
N TYR A 149 -4.98 3.68 -6.13
CA TYR A 149 -6.30 4.25 -5.93
C TYR A 149 -6.16 5.67 -5.38
N LEU A 150 -6.73 6.66 -6.07
CA LEU A 150 -6.65 8.08 -5.69
C LEU A 150 -7.63 8.37 -4.54
N VAL A 151 -7.11 8.68 -3.36
CA VAL A 151 -7.93 8.93 -2.15
C VAL A 151 -8.17 10.41 -1.88
N ASP A 152 -7.27 11.27 -2.33
CA ASP A 152 -7.36 12.71 -2.09
C ASP A 152 -6.54 13.50 -3.13
N LYS A 153 -6.93 14.77 -3.35
CA LYS A 153 -6.19 15.72 -4.18
C LYS A 153 -6.19 17.11 -3.53
N LYS A 154 -5.03 17.76 -3.54
CA LYS A 154 -4.85 19.09 -2.95
C LYS A 154 -4.11 20.01 -3.91
N HIS A 155 -4.64 21.20 -4.12
CA HIS A 155 -3.91 22.27 -4.82
C HIS A 155 -2.92 22.92 -3.85
N GLU A 156 -1.63 22.90 -4.20
CA GLU A 156 -0.58 23.61 -3.46
C GLU A 156 -0.35 25.01 -4.08
N SER A 157 -0.48 25.11 -5.40
CA SER A 157 -0.44 26.37 -6.16
C SER A 157 -1.30 26.27 -7.42
N ASN A 158 -1.34 27.34 -8.23
CA ASN A 158 -2.04 27.36 -9.52
C ASN A 158 -1.49 26.35 -10.54
N ASN A 159 -0.24 25.88 -10.36
CA ASN A 159 0.45 24.99 -11.28
C ASN A 159 0.94 23.69 -10.63
N LEU A 160 0.58 23.42 -9.37
CA LEU A 160 0.97 22.25 -8.62
C LEU A 160 -0.22 21.62 -7.90
N ILE A 161 -0.45 20.35 -8.19
CA ILE A 161 -1.43 19.51 -7.52
C ILE A 161 -0.68 18.36 -6.82
N ILE A 162 -1.03 18.10 -5.56
CA ILE A 162 -0.60 16.92 -4.81
C ILE A 162 -1.73 15.90 -4.87
N LEU A 163 -1.45 14.74 -5.46
CA LEU A 163 -2.35 13.60 -5.49
C LEU A 163 -1.92 12.60 -4.42
N GLN A 164 -2.87 12.04 -3.68
CA GLN A 164 -2.61 11.04 -2.66
C GLN A 164 -3.15 9.69 -3.09
N PHE A 165 -2.25 8.73 -3.28
CA PHE A 165 -2.60 7.39 -3.72
C PHE A 165 -2.33 6.35 -2.65
N ILE A 166 -3.09 5.26 -2.70
CA ILE A 166 -2.85 4.02 -1.94
C ILE A 166 -2.78 2.82 -2.89
N ASP A 167 -2.07 1.78 -2.49
CA ASP A 167 -2.14 0.46 -3.13
C ASP A 167 -2.39 -0.67 -2.10
N ASN A 168 -2.73 -0.30 -0.86
CA ASN A 168 -2.92 -1.20 0.28
C ASN A 168 -1.67 -2.01 0.68
N THR A 169 -0.47 -1.55 0.32
CA THR A 169 0.80 -2.04 0.90
C THR A 169 1.42 -1.02 1.83
N GLN A 170 2.41 -1.42 2.64
CA GLN A 170 3.03 -0.57 3.65
C GLN A 170 4.55 -0.57 3.50
N ASN A 171 5.13 0.62 3.34
CA ASN A 171 6.58 0.79 3.28
C ASN A 171 7.20 0.75 4.68
N GLN A 172 8.04 -0.25 4.93
CA GLN A 172 8.69 -0.44 6.23
C GLN A 172 9.86 0.54 6.47
N ASN A 173 10.33 1.25 5.43
CA ASN A 173 11.38 2.26 5.57
C ASN A 173 10.87 3.54 6.24
N ILE A 174 9.56 3.78 6.24
CA ILE A 174 8.95 4.86 7.02
C ILE A 174 8.82 4.37 8.46
N LYS A 175 9.75 4.82 9.29
CA LYS A 175 9.82 4.42 10.70
C LYS A 175 8.68 5.00 11.54
N PHE A 176 8.08 6.11 11.10
CA PHE A 176 7.09 6.89 11.87
C PHE A 176 5.84 7.23 11.04
N PRO A 177 5.01 6.24 10.68
CA PRO A 177 3.81 6.46 9.88
C PRO A 177 2.65 7.11 10.65
N PHE A 178 2.19 8.29 10.24
CA PHE A 178 1.08 9.01 10.91
C PHE A 178 -0.24 8.88 10.12
N PRO A 179 -1.40 8.97 10.78
CA PRO A 179 -2.69 8.86 10.09
C PRO A 179 -2.94 10.08 9.18
N THR A 180 -3.38 9.82 7.95
CA THR A 180 -3.77 10.83 6.95
C THR A 180 -4.96 10.28 6.15
N ASN A 181 -6.08 11.00 6.12
CA ASN A 181 -7.28 10.62 5.33
C ASN A 181 -7.80 9.19 5.58
N GLY A 182 -7.71 8.70 6.82
CA GLY A 182 -8.13 7.33 7.18
C GLY A 182 -7.13 6.23 6.82
N TYR A 183 -5.97 6.60 6.29
CA TYR A 183 -4.84 5.70 5.98
C TYR A 183 -3.60 6.10 6.79
N CYS A 184 -2.53 5.30 6.74
CA CYS A 184 -1.25 5.64 7.34
C CYS A 184 -0.30 6.23 6.29
N SER A 185 0.58 7.15 6.67
CA SER A 185 1.50 7.79 5.73
C SER A 185 2.51 6.83 5.09
N ASN A 186 2.78 5.67 5.70
CA ASN A 186 3.57 4.60 5.09
C ASN A 186 2.79 3.71 4.11
N SER A 187 1.47 3.87 4.02
CA SER A 187 0.62 3.21 3.01
C SER A 187 0.15 4.20 1.94
N MET A 188 0.79 5.37 1.85
CA MET A 188 0.40 6.45 0.96
C MET A 188 1.57 6.97 0.13
N LEU A 189 1.26 7.27 -1.13
CA LEU A 189 2.14 7.96 -2.06
C LEU A 189 1.60 9.37 -2.33
N PHE A 190 2.39 10.38 -2.01
CA PHE A 190 2.12 11.78 -2.32
C PHE A 190 2.79 12.14 -3.64
N LEU A 191 2.01 12.23 -4.72
CA LEU A 191 2.52 12.53 -6.05
C LEU A 191 2.34 14.03 -6.37
N LYS A 192 3.46 14.73 -6.57
CA LYS A 192 3.50 16.12 -7.04
C LYS A 192 3.42 16.16 -8.57
N VAL A 193 2.38 16.81 -9.07
CA VAL A 193 2.08 16.92 -10.51
C VAL A 193 2.07 18.40 -10.91
N TRP A 194 2.93 18.76 -11.86
CA TRP A 194 3.12 20.14 -12.33
C TRP A 194 2.44 20.39 -13.67
N GLY A 195 1.87 21.59 -13.85
CA GLY A 195 1.39 22.09 -15.14
C GLY A 195 0.14 21.40 -15.69
N VAL A 196 -0.52 20.57 -14.89
CA VAL A 196 -1.71 19.81 -15.31
C VAL A 196 -2.97 20.62 -15.08
N ARG A 197 -3.80 20.72 -16.13
CA ARG A 197 -5.18 21.26 -16.08
C ARG A 197 -6.24 20.16 -16.03
N GLU A 198 -5.84 18.88 -16.05
CA GLU A 198 -6.74 17.74 -16.02
C GLU A 198 -7.43 17.61 -14.65
N GLU A 199 -8.71 17.26 -14.70
CA GLU A 199 -9.49 16.94 -13.50
C GLU A 199 -9.27 15.49 -13.12
N PHE A 200 -8.47 15.26 -12.08
CA PHE A 200 -8.37 13.93 -11.46
C PHE A 200 -9.60 13.65 -10.60
N GLU A 201 -10.30 12.57 -10.90
CA GLU A 201 -11.42 12.07 -10.08
C GLU A 201 -10.91 11.27 -8.88
N ILE A 202 -11.28 11.68 -7.67
CA ILE A 202 -11.07 10.92 -6.44
C ILE A 202 -11.88 9.62 -6.52
N ASN A 203 -11.44 8.57 -5.83
CA ASN A 203 -12.05 7.25 -5.80
C ASN A 203 -11.97 6.49 -7.13
N LYS A 204 -10.92 6.75 -7.91
CA LYS A 204 -10.61 6.07 -9.16
C LYS A 204 -9.19 5.50 -9.14
N PHE A 205 -8.97 4.48 -9.97
CA PHE A 205 -7.66 3.87 -10.15
C PHE A 205 -6.89 4.54 -11.27
N TYR A 206 -5.58 4.68 -11.08
CA TYR A 206 -4.69 5.28 -12.07
C TYR A 206 -3.42 4.47 -12.25
N VAL A 207 -3.01 4.32 -13.51
CA VAL A 207 -1.67 3.88 -13.90
C VAL A 207 -0.82 5.12 -14.14
N ILE A 208 0.29 5.20 -13.43
CA ILE A 208 1.21 6.32 -13.43
C ILE A 208 2.56 5.79 -13.89
N ARG A 209 3.13 6.37 -14.94
CA ARG A 209 4.41 5.92 -15.51
C ARG A 209 5.50 6.96 -15.33
N ASN A 210 6.71 6.46 -15.10
CA ASN A 210 7.96 7.22 -15.06
C ASN A 210 7.95 8.37 -14.04
N ILE A 211 7.57 8.03 -12.81
CA ILE A 211 7.67 8.93 -11.64
C ILE A 211 8.92 8.63 -10.84
N LYS A 212 9.42 9.63 -10.10
CA LYS A 212 10.63 9.50 -9.28
C LYS A 212 10.30 9.76 -7.82
N VAL A 213 10.77 8.88 -6.92
CA VAL A 213 10.69 9.16 -5.48
C VAL A 213 11.67 10.28 -5.16
N THR A 214 11.14 11.39 -4.65
CA THR A 214 11.94 12.56 -4.23
C THR A 214 12.35 12.45 -2.77
N GLU A 215 11.47 11.93 -1.92
CA GLU A 215 11.68 11.91 -0.47
C GLU A 215 10.95 10.70 0.16
N ILE A 216 11.64 10.02 1.09
CA ILE A 216 11.05 9.03 2.00
C ILE A 216 11.46 9.44 3.41
N THR A 217 10.59 10.16 4.11
CA THR A 217 10.81 10.59 5.50
C THR A 217 9.64 10.12 6.35
N CYS A 218 8.70 11.01 6.66
CA CYS A 218 7.46 10.70 7.35
C CYS A 218 6.35 10.31 6.37
N ASN A 219 6.50 10.66 5.08
CA ASN A 219 5.67 10.25 3.97
C ASN A 219 6.54 9.83 2.77
N ILE A 220 5.92 9.22 1.76
CA ILE A 220 6.57 8.94 0.47
C ILE A 220 6.13 10.01 -0.50
N THR A 221 7.06 10.86 -0.91
CA THR A 221 6.80 11.88 -1.93
C THR A 221 7.47 11.48 -3.24
N ALA A 222 6.70 11.56 -4.33
CA ALA A 222 7.19 11.38 -5.68
C ALA A 222 6.83 12.58 -6.56
N SER A 223 7.56 12.76 -7.65
CA SER A 223 7.29 13.79 -8.64
C SER A 223 7.25 13.22 -10.05
N CYS A 224 6.35 13.76 -10.86
CA CYS A 224 6.37 13.57 -12.30
C CYS A 224 7.57 14.31 -12.92
N SER A 225 8.30 13.66 -13.84
CA SER A 225 9.33 14.34 -14.64
C SER A 225 8.66 15.32 -15.62
N GLU A 226 9.29 16.46 -15.94
CA GLU A 226 8.64 17.49 -16.78
C GLU A 226 8.24 17.01 -18.18
N ASN A 227 8.92 16.00 -18.73
CA ASN A 227 8.81 15.69 -20.16
C ASN A 227 8.41 14.25 -20.54
N ASN A 228 8.30 13.29 -19.61
CA ASN A 228 8.14 11.88 -19.99
C ASN A 228 7.30 11.04 -19.01
N TYR A 229 6.28 11.62 -18.38
CA TYR A 229 5.36 10.85 -17.52
C TYR A 229 4.00 10.68 -18.21
N SER A 230 3.23 9.71 -17.73
CA SER A 230 1.82 9.58 -18.09
C SER A 230 1.01 9.18 -16.88
N ILE A 231 -0.14 9.82 -16.68
CA ILE A 231 -1.14 9.42 -15.69
C ILE A 231 -2.39 9.05 -16.49
N LYS A 232 -2.89 7.83 -16.32
CA LYS A 232 -4.09 7.36 -17.02
C LYS A 232 -5.03 6.71 -16.03
N GLN A 233 -6.27 7.17 -16.01
CA GLN A 233 -7.33 6.47 -15.28
C GLN A 233 -7.56 5.10 -15.91
N ILE A 234 -7.77 4.09 -15.07
CA ILE A 234 -8.17 2.75 -15.48
C ILE A 234 -9.54 2.42 -14.90
N GLN A 235 -10.25 1.49 -15.55
CA GLN A 235 -11.55 1.03 -15.11
C GLN A 235 -11.43 0.07 -13.92
N ASP A 236 -12.50 -0.07 -13.14
CA ASP A 236 -12.49 -0.93 -11.93
C ASP A 236 -12.29 -2.41 -12.24
N ASN A 237 -12.65 -2.85 -13.46
CA ASN A 237 -12.43 -4.20 -13.96
C ASN A 237 -11.01 -4.43 -14.50
N HIS A 238 -10.18 -3.39 -14.58
CA HIS A 238 -8.78 -3.53 -15.01
C HIS A 238 -8.02 -4.40 -14.02
N ILE A 239 -7.07 -5.21 -14.51
CA ILE A 239 -6.39 -6.20 -13.68
C ILE A 239 -5.69 -5.61 -12.44
N PHE A 240 -4.98 -4.49 -12.60
CA PHE A 240 -4.38 -3.80 -11.46
C PHE A 240 -5.40 -3.25 -10.44
N ALA A 241 -6.56 -2.78 -10.90
CA ALA A 241 -7.63 -2.31 -10.02
C ALA A 241 -8.21 -3.49 -9.22
N TYR A 242 -8.43 -4.63 -9.87
CA TYR A 242 -8.85 -5.87 -9.22
C TYR A 242 -7.86 -6.32 -8.13
N ASP A 243 -6.55 -6.31 -8.40
CA ASP A 243 -5.52 -6.69 -7.42
C ASP A 243 -5.49 -5.75 -6.20
N ILE A 244 -5.55 -4.43 -6.42
CA ILE A 244 -5.61 -3.46 -5.32
C ILE A 244 -6.89 -3.65 -4.48
N ASN A 245 -8.03 -3.92 -5.14
CA ASN A 245 -9.30 -4.21 -4.46
C ASN A 245 -9.24 -5.48 -3.61
N GLN A 246 -8.58 -6.55 -4.09
CA GLN A 246 -8.37 -7.77 -3.31
C GLN A 246 -7.57 -7.47 -2.04
N ARG A 247 -6.44 -6.75 -2.16
CA ARG A 247 -5.65 -6.29 -1.01
C ARG A 247 -6.47 -5.44 -0.04
N GLN A 248 -7.33 -4.55 -0.55
CA GLN A 248 -8.21 -3.74 0.28
C GLN A 248 -9.22 -4.60 1.06
N ASN A 249 -9.79 -5.62 0.43
CA ASN A 249 -10.74 -6.52 1.06
C ASN A 249 -10.08 -7.38 2.14
N GLU A 250 -8.87 -7.85 1.90
CA GLU A 250 -8.07 -8.55 2.91
C GLU A 250 -7.77 -7.63 4.12
N PHE A 251 -7.39 -6.39 3.85
CA PHE A 251 -7.15 -5.40 4.89
C PHE A 251 -8.43 -5.11 5.71
N LYS A 252 -9.58 -4.93 5.05
CA LYS A 252 -10.88 -4.74 5.72
C LYS A 252 -11.27 -5.96 6.55
N LYS A 253 -11.08 -7.18 6.05
CA LYS A 253 -11.36 -8.42 6.80
C LYS A 253 -10.57 -8.50 8.10
N LEU A 254 -9.31 -8.05 8.09
CA LEU A 254 -8.47 -7.96 9.28
C LEU A 254 -8.93 -6.86 10.27
N GLN A 255 -9.65 -5.84 9.79
CA GLN A 255 -10.24 -4.80 10.65
C GLN A 255 -11.61 -5.20 11.19
N THR A 256 -12.43 -5.90 10.40
CA THR A 256 -13.80 -6.34 10.76
C THR A 256 -13.84 -7.65 11.54
N SER A 257 -12.71 -8.20 11.98
CA SER A 257 -12.71 -9.12 13.13
C SER A 257 -12.97 -8.32 14.41
N GLU A 258 -14.08 -7.57 14.42
CA GLU A 258 -14.58 -6.77 15.52
C GLU A 258 -15.13 -7.73 16.57
N ILE A 259 -14.52 -7.65 17.75
CA ILE A 259 -14.99 -8.15 19.03
C ILE A 259 -16.47 -7.75 19.20
N THR A 260 -17.32 -8.73 19.49
CA THR A 260 -18.76 -8.52 19.62
C THR A 260 -19.07 -7.78 20.93
N THR A 261 -20.24 -7.13 21.00
CA THR A 261 -20.74 -6.49 22.24
C THR A 261 -20.75 -7.44 23.45
N GLU A 262 -20.74 -8.76 23.21
CA GLU A 262 -20.70 -9.81 24.23
C GLU A 262 -19.34 -9.89 24.95
N ASP A 263 -18.23 -9.69 24.26
CA ASP A 263 -16.88 -9.73 24.84
C ASP A 263 -16.64 -8.54 25.80
N VAL A 264 -17.20 -7.37 25.46
CA VAL A 264 -17.18 -6.18 26.32
C VAL A 264 -18.00 -6.42 27.60
N ASN A 265 -19.15 -7.08 27.47
CA ASN A 265 -20.03 -7.38 28.61
C ASN A 265 -19.47 -8.50 29.50
N HIS A 266 -18.73 -9.46 28.95
CA HIS A 266 -18.08 -10.52 29.73
C HIS A 266 -17.03 -9.95 30.69
N LYS A 267 -16.17 -9.05 30.21
CA LYS A 267 -15.14 -8.43 31.05
C LYS A 267 -15.70 -7.42 32.07
N LYS A 268 -16.81 -6.74 31.75
CA LYS A 268 -17.51 -5.90 32.74
C LYS A 268 -17.94 -6.74 33.96
N LYS A 269 -18.38 -7.97 33.76
CA LYS A 269 -18.80 -8.88 34.85
C LYS A 269 -17.64 -9.48 35.65
N GLU A 270 -16.50 -9.73 35.02
CA GLU A 270 -15.31 -10.25 35.72
C GLU A 270 -14.71 -9.22 36.70
N ASN A 271 -14.87 -7.92 36.42
CA ASN A 271 -14.34 -6.84 37.26
C ASN A 271 -15.28 -6.34 38.36
N GLU A 272 -16.55 -6.78 38.40
CA GLU A 272 -17.47 -6.43 39.50
C GLU A 272 -17.02 -6.97 40.88
N GLY A 273 -16.02 -7.87 40.93
CA GLY A 273 -15.46 -8.45 42.15
C GLY A 273 -14.22 -7.74 42.72
N GLN A 274 -13.63 -6.75 42.03
CA GLN A 274 -12.45 -6.00 42.48
C GLN A 274 -12.84 -4.53 42.70
N GLY A 275 -12.63 -4.01 43.92
CA GLY A 275 -13.30 -2.82 44.43
C GLY A 275 -13.05 -1.48 43.71
N GLU A 276 -14.03 -0.59 43.92
CA GLU A 276 -14.06 0.88 43.86
C GLU A 276 -14.12 1.64 42.53
N TYR A 277 -13.90 1.05 41.35
CA TYR A 277 -14.00 1.83 40.09
C TYR A 277 -14.98 1.22 39.08
N ASN A 278 -16.10 1.93 38.84
CA ASN A 278 -17.05 1.59 37.79
C ASN A 278 -16.45 1.88 36.39
N ILE A 279 -16.49 0.90 35.49
CA ILE A 279 -16.10 1.09 34.08
C ILE A 279 -17.09 2.08 33.44
N THR A 280 -16.57 3.21 33.00
CA THR A 280 -17.32 4.33 32.42
C THR A 280 -17.13 4.32 30.90
N ASN A 281 -18.19 4.63 30.14
CA ASN A 281 -18.03 4.81 28.70
C ASN A 281 -17.42 6.18 28.39
N ILE A 282 -16.77 6.31 27.24
CA ILE A 282 -16.09 7.55 26.83
C ILE A 282 -17.01 8.78 26.87
N ARG A 283 -18.27 8.65 26.44
CA ARG A 283 -19.22 9.78 26.44
C ARG A 283 -19.67 10.21 27.84
N ASP A 284 -19.51 9.35 28.83
CA ASP A 284 -20.06 9.51 30.17
C ASP A 284 -18.99 9.89 31.21
N ILE A 285 -17.76 10.18 30.77
CA ILE A 285 -16.64 10.55 31.65
C ILE A 285 -16.98 11.84 32.42
N PRO A 286 -17.06 11.81 33.77
CA PRO A 286 -17.39 13.00 34.55
C PRO A 286 -16.27 14.05 34.48
N LEU A 287 -16.65 15.34 34.61
CA LEU A 287 -15.70 16.45 34.72
C LEU A 287 -14.86 16.32 35.99
N GLU A 288 -13.56 16.60 35.87
CA GLU A 288 -12.62 16.67 37.01
C GLU A 288 -12.57 15.38 37.85
N SER A 289 -12.63 14.22 37.19
CA SER A 289 -12.69 12.91 37.84
C SER A 289 -11.65 11.92 37.32
N GLU A 290 -11.37 10.90 38.12
CA GLU A 290 -10.69 9.68 37.70
C GLU A 290 -11.71 8.59 37.38
N CYS A 291 -11.58 7.93 36.23
CA CYS A 291 -12.45 6.84 35.83
C CYS A 291 -11.66 5.73 35.12
N ILE A 292 -12.23 4.52 35.06
CA ILE A 292 -11.69 3.44 34.25
C ILE A 292 -12.55 3.33 32.99
N ILE A 293 -11.92 3.24 31.83
CA ILE A 293 -12.60 2.98 30.56
C ILE A 293 -12.06 1.68 29.94
N TYR A 294 -12.90 1.05 29.12
CA TYR A 294 -12.51 -0.11 28.32
C TYR A 294 -12.56 0.27 26.84
N ALA A 295 -11.40 0.51 26.26
CA ALA A 295 -11.27 1.09 24.92
C ALA A 295 -10.05 0.48 24.20
N PHE A 296 -9.99 0.66 22.88
CA PHE A 296 -8.78 0.38 22.11
C PHE A 296 -8.14 1.67 21.63
N VAL A 297 -6.84 1.62 21.30
CA VAL A 297 -6.14 2.76 20.71
C VAL A 297 -6.41 2.76 19.21
N LYS A 298 -7.21 3.72 18.76
CA LYS A 298 -7.50 3.95 17.33
C LYS A 298 -6.30 4.55 16.61
N ALA A 299 -5.62 5.49 17.24
CA ALA A 299 -4.44 6.16 16.70
C ALA A 299 -3.61 6.75 17.83
N HIS A 300 -2.35 7.09 17.58
CA HIS A 300 -1.52 7.82 18.53
C HIS A 300 -0.45 8.66 17.81
N PHE A 301 -0.03 9.76 18.44
CA PHE A 301 0.97 10.67 17.91
C PHE A 301 1.73 11.41 19.03
N PRO A 302 3.05 11.58 18.92
CA PRO A 302 3.91 10.97 17.92
C PRO A 302 4.10 9.48 18.20
N LEU A 303 4.42 8.68 17.18
CA LEU A 303 4.33 7.20 17.29
C LEU A 303 5.30 6.59 18.30
N ASN A 304 6.48 7.18 18.49
CA ASN A 304 7.43 6.74 19.52
C ASN A 304 7.27 7.50 20.84
N GLY A 305 6.25 8.33 20.94
CA GLY A 305 6.23 9.43 21.88
C GLY A 305 7.25 10.52 21.53
N LYS A 306 7.07 11.67 22.17
CA LYS A 306 7.95 12.83 22.11
C LYS A 306 8.71 12.85 23.42
N VAL A 307 10.03 12.87 23.34
CA VAL A 307 10.86 13.12 24.50
C VAL A 307 10.77 14.60 24.84
N LEU A 308 10.43 14.90 26.07
CA LEU A 308 10.40 16.23 26.65
C LEU A 308 11.27 16.23 27.90
N TYR A 309 11.91 17.36 28.17
CA TYR A 309 12.72 17.56 29.36
C TYR A 309 12.00 18.52 30.29
N THR A 310 11.55 18.02 31.44
CA THR A 310 10.80 18.80 32.43
C THR A 310 11.69 19.10 33.62
N CYS A 311 11.85 20.38 33.93
CA CYS A 311 12.56 20.84 35.13
C CYS A 311 11.73 20.54 36.38
N SER A 312 12.24 19.72 37.31
CA SER A 312 11.49 19.31 38.50
C SER A 312 11.19 20.47 39.47
N TYR A 313 12.09 21.47 39.51
CA TYR A 313 11.94 22.65 40.36
C TYR A 313 11.04 23.72 39.73
N CYS A 314 11.39 24.15 38.51
CA CYS A 314 10.79 25.29 37.83
C CYS A 314 9.58 24.93 36.95
N ARG A 315 9.32 23.64 36.71
CA ARG A 315 8.22 23.11 35.88
C ARG A 315 8.22 23.58 34.42
N LEU A 316 9.35 24.13 33.95
CA LEU A 316 9.56 24.43 32.54
C LEU A 316 9.77 23.15 31.74
N VAL A 317 9.24 23.12 30.52
CA VAL A 317 9.30 21.99 29.59
C VAL A 317 10.11 22.39 28.37
N PHE A 318 11.08 21.57 28.00
CA PHE A 318 11.97 21.77 26.87
C PHE A 318 11.87 20.60 25.88
N GLU A 319 11.99 20.90 24.58
CA GLU A 319 11.98 19.87 23.54
C GLU A 319 13.36 19.25 23.29
N GLU A 320 14.41 19.95 23.70
CA GLU A 320 15.80 19.53 23.58
C GLU A 320 16.47 19.58 24.95
N ARG A 321 17.49 18.75 25.13
CA ARG A 321 18.27 18.74 26.38
C ARG A 321 19.19 19.95 26.41
N LEU A 322 18.73 21.02 27.04
CA LEU A 322 19.49 22.25 27.21
C LEU A 322 20.33 22.21 28.50
N HIS A 323 21.40 23.00 28.53
CA HIS A 323 22.05 23.35 29.79
C HIS A 323 21.10 24.23 30.60
N HIS A 324 20.54 23.66 31.65
CA HIS A 324 19.65 24.34 32.60
C HIS A 324 20.24 24.22 34.01
N GLU A 325 20.06 25.24 34.85
CA GLU A 325 20.65 25.30 36.19
C GLU A 325 20.09 24.23 37.14
N HIS A 326 18.89 23.72 36.86
CA HIS A 326 18.22 22.67 37.62
C HIS A 326 18.23 21.33 36.88
N ASN A 327 18.05 20.24 37.63
CA ASN A 327 17.93 18.90 37.06
C ASN A 327 16.71 18.79 36.14
N LEU A 328 16.93 18.22 34.96
CA LEU A 328 15.89 17.95 33.96
C LEU A 328 15.51 16.47 34.01
N GLU A 329 14.22 16.20 34.15
CA GLU A 329 13.64 14.87 34.04
C GLU A 329 13.21 14.61 32.60
N GLU A 330 13.59 13.45 32.08
CA GLU A 330 13.19 13.02 30.73
C GLU A 330 11.81 12.35 30.80
N GLU A 331 10.84 12.92 30.09
CA GLU A 331 9.49 12.38 29.95
C GLU A 331 9.22 12.00 28.50
N VAL A 332 8.66 10.82 28.26
CA VAL A 332 8.19 10.43 26.92
C VAL A 332 6.69 10.56 26.88
N ILE A 333 6.16 11.42 26.01
CA ILE A 333 4.72 11.72 25.95
C ILE A 333 4.10 11.33 24.60
N CYS A 334 2.85 10.90 24.58
CA CYS A 334 2.13 10.58 23.35
C CYS A 334 0.65 10.93 23.50
N ASN A 335 0.07 11.57 22.50
CA ASN A 335 -1.37 11.74 22.38
C ASN A 335 -1.97 10.49 21.76
N MET A 336 -2.87 9.81 22.44
CA MET A 336 -3.58 8.63 21.98
C MET A 336 -5.05 8.95 21.74
N ILE A 337 -5.59 8.54 20.60
CA ILE A 337 -7.02 8.54 20.34
C ILE A 337 -7.54 7.18 20.80
N LEU A 338 -8.24 7.16 21.92
CA LEU A 338 -8.92 5.97 22.42
C LEU A 338 -10.34 5.93 21.86
N LYS A 339 -10.82 4.73 21.54
CA LYS A 339 -12.16 4.50 21.00
C LYS A 339 -12.86 3.36 21.72
N ASP A 340 -14.14 3.58 22.04
CA ASP A 340 -15.09 2.55 22.45
C ASP A 340 -16.34 2.61 21.54
N ASN A 341 -17.38 1.87 21.91
CA ASN A 341 -18.65 1.86 21.16
C ASN A 341 -19.47 3.16 21.31
N THR A 342 -19.16 4.00 22.31
CA THR A 342 -19.85 5.26 22.54
C THR A 342 -19.15 6.43 21.86
N GLY A 343 -17.82 6.45 21.76
CA GLY A 343 -17.12 7.60 21.17
C GLY A 343 -15.61 7.45 21.08
N GLU A 344 -14.96 8.60 20.87
CA GLU A 344 -13.51 8.73 20.74
C GLU A 344 -13.04 9.87 21.66
N ILE A 345 -11.90 9.69 22.34
CA ILE A 345 -11.25 10.72 23.15
C ILE A 345 -9.76 10.81 22.85
N LEU A 346 -9.22 12.03 22.98
CA LEU A 346 -7.79 12.28 22.91
C LEU A 346 -7.20 12.29 24.32
N VAL A 347 -6.28 11.36 24.58
CA VAL A 347 -5.66 11.11 25.89
C VAL A 347 -4.16 11.31 25.80
N ILE A 348 -3.57 12.01 26.76
CA ILE A 348 -2.12 12.14 26.91
C ILE A 348 -1.61 10.96 27.73
N CYS A 349 -0.80 10.10 27.12
CA CYS A 349 -0.14 8.99 27.77
C CYS A 349 1.36 9.29 27.91
N LYS A 350 1.95 8.94 29.06
CA LYS A 350 3.35 9.26 29.38
C LYS A 350 4.13 8.04 29.86
N ASN A 351 5.45 8.09 29.69
CA ASN A 351 6.46 7.26 30.35
C ASN A 351 6.17 5.75 30.29
N GLN A 352 6.14 5.06 31.44
CA GLN A 352 6.03 3.61 31.50
C GLN A 352 4.74 3.08 30.86
N ASN A 353 3.62 3.78 30.99
CA ASN A 353 2.35 3.38 30.35
C ASN A 353 2.47 3.41 28.83
N LEU A 354 3.09 4.46 28.29
CA LEU A 354 3.36 4.57 26.88
C LEU A 354 4.26 3.41 26.39
N ILE A 355 5.33 3.11 27.13
CA ILE A 355 6.25 2.02 26.79
C ILE A 355 5.53 0.66 26.84
N LYS A 356 4.71 0.39 27.87
CA LYS A 356 3.89 -0.83 27.98
C LYS A 356 2.99 -0.99 26.76
N ILE A 357 2.30 0.09 26.37
CA ILE A 357 1.38 0.10 25.23
C ILE A 357 2.12 -0.14 23.91
N LEU A 358 3.20 0.61 23.65
CA LEU A 358 3.94 0.53 22.38
C LEU A 358 4.68 -0.80 22.21
N ASN A 359 5.13 -1.42 23.30
CA ASN A 359 5.85 -2.70 23.25
C ASN A 359 4.91 -3.92 23.16
N ASN A 360 3.61 -3.75 23.41
CA ASN A 360 2.69 -4.87 23.33
C ASN A 360 2.45 -5.26 21.86
N LYS A 361 2.84 -6.48 21.45
CA LYS A 361 2.65 -6.97 20.07
C LYS A 361 1.18 -6.98 19.63
N LYS A 362 0.25 -7.10 20.58
CA LYS A 362 -1.19 -7.06 20.35
C LYS A 362 -1.75 -5.64 20.17
N PHE A 363 -1.00 -4.60 20.54
CA PHE A 363 -1.35 -3.19 20.30
C PHE A 363 -1.69 -2.89 18.83
N ARG A 364 -1.09 -3.64 17.90
CA ARG A 364 -1.32 -3.49 16.45
C ARG A 364 -2.66 -4.06 15.95
N ARG A 365 -3.49 -4.65 16.81
CA ARG A 365 -4.69 -5.43 16.41
C ARG A 365 -6.03 -4.89 16.94
N ASN A 366 -6.13 -3.59 17.26
CA ASN A 366 -7.35 -3.00 17.86
C ASN A 366 -7.78 -3.72 19.15
N ASN A 367 -6.82 -4.19 19.94
CA ASN A 367 -7.13 -4.84 21.19
C ASN A 367 -7.65 -3.81 22.20
N TYR A 368 -8.79 -4.12 22.79
CA TYR A 368 -9.33 -3.36 23.91
C TYR A 368 -8.52 -3.65 25.17
N PHE A 369 -8.33 -2.63 25.98
CA PHE A 369 -7.63 -2.72 27.25
C PHE A 369 -8.26 -1.78 28.27
N LEU A 370 -8.04 -2.04 29.55
CA LEU A 370 -8.52 -1.18 30.63
C LEU A 370 -7.55 -0.02 30.78
N SER A 371 -8.08 1.20 30.78
CA SER A 371 -7.29 2.42 30.97
C SER A 371 -7.88 3.23 32.11
N LYS A 372 -7.05 3.61 33.07
CA LYS A 372 -7.41 4.60 34.09
C LYS A 372 -7.14 6.00 33.54
N ILE A 373 -8.19 6.80 33.40
CA ILE A 373 -8.18 8.13 32.81
C ILE A 373 -8.47 9.18 33.88
N LEU A 374 -7.64 10.23 33.92
CA LEU A 374 -7.90 11.47 34.65
C LEU A 374 -8.38 12.54 33.69
N HIS A 375 -9.54 13.13 33.99
CA HIS A 375 -10.08 14.27 33.27
C HIS A 375 -9.81 15.56 34.06
N LEU A 376 -9.20 16.57 33.44
CA LEU A 376 -8.97 17.89 34.03
C LEU A 376 -9.47 19.00 33.11
N SER A 377 -10.04 20.06 33.69
CA SER A 377 -10.31 21.31 32.98
C SER A 377 -9.17 22.28 33.21
N ILE A 378 -8.35 22.52 32.19
CA ILE A 378 -7.20 23.43 32.28
C ILE A 378 -7.47 24.62 31.37
N GLN A 379 -7.63 25.81 31.97
CA GLN A 379 -7.94 27.06 31.25
C GLN A 379 -9.22 26.94 30.39
N GLY A 380 -10.23 26.22 30.89
CA GLY A 380 -11.49 25.98 30.18
C GLY A 380 -11.40 24.97 29.03
N LYS A 381 -10.27 24.26 28.89
CA LYS A 381 -10.12 23.14 27.94
C LYS A 381 -10.08 21.81 28.68
N ASN A 382 -10.90 20.87 28.22
CA ASN A 382 -10.91 19.51 28.74
C ASN A 382 -9.67 18.77 28.24
N GLN A 383 -8.89 18.21 29.17
CA GLN A 383 -7.72 17.37 28.89
C GLN A 383 -7.87 16.04 29.61
N TYR A 384 -7.49 14.97 28.93
CA TYR A 384 -7.53 13.60 29.46
C TYR A 384 -6.11 13.06 29.56
N PHE A 385 -5.77 12.46 30.70
CA PHE A 385 -4.46 11.86 30.96
C PHE A 385 -4.64 10.38 31.28
N MET A 386 -3.81 9.52 30.68
CA MET A 386 -3.76 8.11 31.02
C MET A 386 -2.86 7.92 32.23
N ILE A 387 -3.46 7.61 33.38
CA ILE A 387 -2.74 7.39 34.64
C ILE A 387 -2.18 5.97 34.70
N ASP A 388 -2.95 4.99 34.21
CA ASP A 388 -2.56 3.58 34.20
C ASP A 388 -3.25 2.83 33.06
N CYS A 389 -2.70 1.68 32.68
CA CYS A 389 -3.29 0.79 31.70
C CYS A 389 -2.96 -0.68 32.02
N GLU A 390 -3.99 -1.52 31.95
CA GLU A 390 -3.86 -2.98 32.04
C GLU A 390 -4.10 -3.57 30.66
N ILE A 391 -3.06 -4.18 30.08
CA ILE A 391 -3.10 -4.79 28.77
C ILE A 391 -2.97 -6.30 28.94
N ASP A 392 -3.97 -7.05 28.50
CA ASP A 392 -3.94 -8.52 28.59
C ASP A 392 -2.77 -9.09 27.77
N GLU A 393 -1.79 -9.66 28.46
CA GLU A 393 -0.58 -10.27 27.88
C GLU A 393 -0.87 -11.36 26.86
#